data_AF-A0A532TME9-F1
#
_entry.id   AF-A0A532TME9-F1
#
_cell.length_a   1.000
_cell.length_b   1.000
_cell.length_c   1.000
_cell.angle_alpha   90.00
_cell.angle_beta   90.00
_cell.angle_gamma   90.00
#
_symmetry.space_group_name_H-M   'P 1'
#
loop_
_entity.id
_entity.type
_entity.pdbx_description
1 polymer ?
#
loop_
_entity_poly.entity_id
_entity_poly.type
_entity_poly.pdbx_seq_one_letter_code
_entity_poly.pdbx_strand_id
1 'polypeptide(L)'
;MIETDDLAVKGDYHDILVVCPTCKAKKELKIPIKIINQAKQLTTVSIPAGAVCEHSFQTFVDKNFIVRGYQIVDFEFSHMEFYESSDTELGETDDPTSKLSSQQLFQDIISLLRGYVDDKEILGSGMFTVDGHVLYSSLPSNTLFSIIKEFEVRSEKKLSSLKKMYLELENDQKICSNYIEIQEMRFALVLFFSQTVKLGMGNLYLNDLVKKIRKLEN
;
A
#
# COMPACT_ATOMS: atom_id res chain seq x y z
N MET A 1 46.54 3.80 -26.82
CA MET A 1 45.75 2.75 -27.49
C MET A 1 44.54 2.48 -26.64
N ILE A 2 43.37 2.78 -27.21
CA ILE A 2 42.01 2.40 -26.80
C ILE A 2 41.60 2.86 -25.39
N GLU A 3 41.18 4.11 -25.31
CA GLU A 3 40.20 4.55 -24.30
C GLU A 3 38.83 3.98 -24.72
N THR A 4 38.24 3.18 -23.84
CA THR A 4 36.85 2.72 -23.95
C THR A 4 35.92 3.88 -23.61
N ASP A 5 35.27 4.40 -24.65
CA ASP A 5 34.25 5.43 -24.59
C ASP A 5 32.93 4.80 -24.12
N ASP A 6 32.67 4.86 -22.80
CA ASP A 6 31.38 4.52 -22.22
C ASP A 6 30.39 5.67 -22.50
N LEU A 7 29.55 5.43 -23.51
CA LEU A 7 28.39 6.24 -23.89
C LEU A 7 27.40 6.40 -22.71
N ALA A 8 27.60 7.43 -21.90
CA ALA A 8 26.62 7.88 -20.92
C ALA A 8 25.49 8.65 -21.63
N VAL A 9 24.32 8.02 -21.71
CA VAL A 9 23.06 8.64 -22.13
C VAL A 9 22.73 9.80 -21.17
N LYS A 10 23.04 11.04 -21.55
CA LYS A 10 22.58 12.25 -20.85
C LYS A 10 21.07 12.35 -20.97
N GLY A 11 20.34 11.90 -19.95
CA GLY A 11 18.95 12.30 -19.76
C GLY A 11 18.90 13.76 -19.31
N ASP A 12 18.05 14.58 -19.92
CA ASP A 12 17.86 15.96 -19.47
C ASP A 12 17.09 15.98 -18.13
N TYR A 13 17.73 16.53 -17.09
CA TYR A 13 17.15 16.73 -15.75
C TYR A 13 16.89 18.23 -15.53
N HIS A 14 15.88 18.55 -14.75
CA HIS A 14 15.61 19.91 -14.28
C HIS A 14 15.49 19.95 -12.76
N ASP A 15 16.00 21.02 -12.16
CA ASP A 15 15.92 21.22 -10.71
C ASP A 15 14.55 21.77 -10.33
N ILE A 16 13.94 21.18 -9.30
CA ILE A 16 12.71 21.70 -8.68
C ILE A 16 12.94 21.94 -7.20
N LEU A 17 12.41 23.05 -6.69
CA LEU A 17 12.43 23.33 -5.25
C LEU A 17 11.23 22.64 -4.58
N VAL A 18 11.53 21.66 -3.74
CA VAL A 18 10.52 20.91 -2.98
C VAL A 18 10.54 21.37 -1.52
N VAL A 19 9.35 21.64 -0.97
CA VAL A 19 9.15 22.02 0.43
C VAL A 19 8.31 20.95 1.12
N CYS A 20 8.83 20.34 2.18
CA CYS A 20 8.07 19.38 2.97
C CYS A 20 6.81 20.06 3.56
N PRO A 21 5.60 19.52 3.32
CA PRO A 21 4.38 20.09 3.88
C PRO A 21 4.33 20.02 5.40
N THR A 22 4.97 18.99 6.01
CA THR A 22 4.98 18.70 7.45
C THR A 22 5.96 19.58 8.23
N CYS A 23 7.26 19.53 7.91
CA CYS A 23 8.30 20.25 8.68
C CYS A 23 8.87 21.49 7.97
N LYS A 24 8.40 21.82 6.76
CA LYS A 24 8.87 22.95 5.93
C LYS A 24 10.35 22.90 5.51
N ALA A 25 11.02 21.77 5.69
CA ALA A 25 12.35 21.53 5.12
C ALA A 25 12.32 21.72 3.60
N LYS A 26 13.39 22.28 3.04
CA LYS A 26 13.51 22.61 1.62
C LYS A 26 14.68 21.88 1.00
N LYS A 27 14.50 21.34 -0.20
CA LYS A 27 15.59 20.75 -0.97
C LYS A 27 15.33 20.89 -2.46
N GLU A 28 16.39 21.09 -3.22
CA GLU A 28 16.35 21.02 -4.68
C GLU A 28 16.49 19.57 -5.13
N LEU A 29 15.54 19.09 -5.92
CA LEU A 29 15.53 17.74 -6.47
C LEU A 29 15.63 17.79 -7.99
N LYS A 30 16.49 16.91 -8.54
CA LYS A 30 16.65 16.73 -9.99
C LYS A 30 15.61 15.75 -10.51
N ILE A 31 14.73 16.22 -11.38
CA ILE A 31 13.68 15.39 -12.00
C ILE A 31 13.92 15.30 -13.51
N PRO A 32 13.86 14.09 -14.11
CA PRO A 32 13.91 13.93 -15.55
C PRO A 32 12.77 14.68 -16.25
N ILE A 33 13.10 15.52 -17.23
CA ILE A 33 12.13 16.31 -18.01
C ILE A 33 11.05 15.42 -18.65
N LYS A 34 11.44 14.20 -19.05
CA LYS A 34 10.55 13.22 -19.70
C LYS A 34 9.37 12.82 -18.81
N ILE A 35 9.55 12.77 -17.48
CA ILE A 35 8.48 12.37 -16.54
C ILE A 35 7.43 13.47 -16.42
N ILE A 36 7.87 14.74 -16.37
CA ILE A 36 6.97 15.90 -16.21
C ILE A 36 6.11 16.14 -17.46
N ASN A 37 6.67 15.88 -18.65
CA ASN A 37 5.99 16.12 -19.92
C ASN A 37 4.99 15.02 -20.32
N GLN A 38 4.96 13.88 -19.63
CA GLN A 38 4.02 12.79 -19.91
C GLN A 38 2.60 13.07 -19.41
N ALA A 39 2.44 13.88 -18.36
CA ALA A 39 1.13 14.19 -17.79
C ALA A 39 0.40 15.31 -18.56
N LYS A 40 -0.93 15.19 -18.70
CA LYS A 40 -1.74 16.21 -19.40
C LYS A 40 -1.73 17.57 -18.71
N GLN A 41 -1.69 17.62 -17.37
CA GLN A 41 -1.74 18.87 -16.59
C GLN A 41 -0.70 18.95 -15.46
N LEU A 42 -0.79 18.09 -14.44
CA LEU A 42 0.15 18.02 -13.31
C LEU A 42 0.78 16.63 -13.23
N THR A 43 2.05 16.58 -12.89
CA THR A 43 2.80 15.35 -12.64
C THR A 43 2.90 15.14 -11.14
N THR A 44 2.36 14.02 -10.65
CA THR A 44 2.50 13.61 -9.25
C THR A 44 3.85 12.94 -9.06
N VAL A 45 4.64 13.44 -8.12
CA VAL A 45 5.96 12.91 -7.78
C VAL A 45 5.95 12.50 -6.31
N SER A 46 6.19 11.22 -6.04
CA SER A 46 6.33 10.71 -4.68
C SER A 46 7.72 11.04 -4.14
N ILE A 47 7.78 11.71 -2.99
CA ILE A 47 9.00 12.04 -2.27
C ILE A 47 9.12 11.09 -1.08
N PRO A 48 10.03 10.10 -1.11
CA PRO A 48 10.20 9.18 0.01
C PRO A 48 10.90 9.85 1.20
N ALA A 49 10.75 9.28 2.40
CA ALA A 49 11.55 9.67 3.55
C ALA A 49 13.06 9.65 3.24
N GLY A 50 13.79 10.62 3.76
CA GLY A 50 15.22 10.83 3.51
C GLY A 50 15.53 11.59 2.21
N ALA A 51 14.59 11.69 1.25
CA ALA A 51 14.84 12.46 0.03
C ALA A 51 14.95 13.96 0.32
N VAL A 52 14.07 14.53 1.14
CA VAL A 52 14.08 15.95 1.57
C VAL A 52 14.30 16.06 3.09
N CYS A 53 13.57 15.25 3.85
CA CYS A 53 13.59 15.11 5.31
C CYS A 53 13.04 13.73 5.66
N GLU A 54 12.85 13.42 6.94
CA GLU A 54 12.31 12.13 7.42
C GLU A 54 10.84 11.87 7.06
N HIS A 55 10.10 12.87 6.57
CA HIS A 55 8.72 12.69 6.12
C HIS A 55 8.65 12.38 4.62
N SER A 56 7.82 11.41 4.23
CA SER A 56 7.33 11.34 2.85
C SER A 56 6.09 12.18 2.62
N PHE A 57 5.92 12.51 1.35
CA PHE A 57 4.78 13.24 0.84
C PHE A 57 4.77 13.12 -0.69
N GLN A 58 3.66 13.49 -1.30
CA GLN A 58 3.58 13.67 -2.75
C GLN A 58 3.62 15.16 -3.09
N THR A 59 4.27 15.48 -4.20
CA THR A 59 4.31 16.84 -4.76
C THR A 59 3.71 16.85 -6.16
N PHE A 60 2.94 17.89 -6.48
CA PHE A 60 2.34 18.09 -7.80
C PHE A 60 3.15 19.13 -8.57
N VAL A 61 3.77 18.72 -9.67
CA VAL A 61 4.65 19.56 -10.49
C VAL A 61 3.98 19.86 -11.82
N ASP A 62 3.95 21.12 -12.22
CA ASP A 62 3.42 21.52 -13.53
C ASP A 62 4.48 21.42 -14.65
N LYS A 63 4.08 21.72 -15.88
CA LYS A 63 4.96 21.70 -17.06
C LYS A 63 6.04 22.78 -17.06
N ASN A 64 5.92 23.78 -16.18
CA ASN A 64 6.94 24.80 -15.97
C ASN A 64 7.89 24.43 -14.83
N PHE A 65 7.85 23.17 -14.36
CA PHE A 65 8.66 22.67 -13.25
C PHE A 65 8.39 23.37 -11.91
N ILE A 66 7.20 23.97 -11.78
CA ILE A 66 6.77 24.65 -10.56
C ILE A 66 5.92 23.68 -9.75
N VAL A 67 6.26 23.54 -8.47
CA VAL A 67 5.43 22.81 -7.51
C VAL A 67 4.15 23.60 -7.23
N ARG A 68 2.99 23.00 -7.50
CA ARG A 68 1.66 23.61 -7.34
C ARG A 68 0.93 23.18 -6.08
N GLY A 69 1.33 22.07 -5.47
CA GLY A 69 0.71 21.58 -4.26
C GLY A 69 1.44 20.39 -3.69
N TYR A 70 1.08 20.07 -2.46
CA TYR A 70 1.60 18.92 -1.72
C TYR A 70 0.44 18.11 -1.20
N GLN A 71 0.64 16.81 -1.11
CA GLN A 71 -0.25 15.90 -0.41
C GLN A 71 0.58 15.17 0.64
N ILE A 72 0.21 15.34 1.91
CA ILE A 72 0.80 14.58 3.01
C ILE A 72 0.34 13.13 2.82
N VAL A 73 1.29 12.22 2.92
CA VAL A 73 0.98 10.79 2.93
C VAL A 73 0.80 10.46 4.41
N ASP A 74 -0.44 10.28 4.86
CA ASP A 74 -0.75 10.03 6.28
C ASP A 74 -0.12 8.71 6.80
N PHE A 75 0.29 7.83 5.89
CA PHE A 75 0.95 6.55 6.19
C PHE A 75 2.00 6.20 5.13
N GLU A 76 3.28 6.27 5.51
CA GLU A 76 4.39 5.73 4.70
C GLU A 76 4.77 4.34 5.21
N PHE A 77 4.23 3.30 4.59
CA PHE A 77 4.73 1.94 4.82
C PHE A 77 5.78 1.62 3.76
N SER A 78 7.03 2.01 4.05
CA SER A 78 8.21 1.63 3.28
C SER A 78 9.25 0.97 4.20
N HIS A 79 8.91 -0.19 4.75
CA HIS A 79 9.76 -1.36 4.69
C HIS A 79 8.93 -2.58 5.10
N MET A 80 9.22 -3.68 4.40
CA MET A 80 8.89 -5.04 4.81
C MET A 80 9.14 -5.18 6.32
N GLU A 81 8.16 -5.74 7.04
CA GLU A 81 8.22 -6.13 8.47
C GLU A 81 7.99 -5.01 9.51
N PHE A 82 6.85 -5.09 10.19
CA PHE A 82 6.79 -4.76 11.62
C PHE A 82 6.09 -5.91 12.36
N TYR A 83 6.92 -6.75 12.96
CA TYR A 83 6.68 -7.29 14.28
C TYR A 83 8.06 -7.47 14.92
N GLU A 84 8.56 -6.45 15.59
CA GLU A 84 9.35 -6.66 16.79
C GLU A 84 8.96 -5.59 17.81
N SER A 85 8.51 -6.09 18.96
CA SER A 85 8.51 -5.40 20.22
C SER A 85 9.90 -4.84 20.48
N SER A 86 10.01 -3.54 20.73
CA SER A 86 11.10 -3.01 21.55
C SER A 86 10.52 -1.96 22.48
N ASP A 87 10.64 -2.26 23.77
CA ASP A 87 10.27 -1.41 24.90
C ASP A 87 10.72 0.04 24.69
N THR A 88 9.78 0.95 24.46
CA THR A 88 9.89 2.33 24.95
C THR A 88 8.49 2.90 25.12
N GLU A 89 8.19 3.27 26.36
CA GLU A 89 6.98 3.93 26.83
C GLU A 89 6.63 5.17 26.00
N LEU A 90 5.56 5.13 25.20
CA LEU A 90 4.80 6.34 24.82
C LEU A 90 3.35 5.98 24.51
N GLY A 91 2.47 6.29 25.46
CA GLY A 91 1.05 6.56 25.24
C GLY A 91 0.14 5.35 25.22
N GLU A 92 -0.68 5.22 26.27
CA GLU A 92 -1.90 4.42 26.26
C GLU A 92 -2.82 4.89 25.13
N THR A 93 -2.72 4.29 23.95
CA THR A 93 -3.84 4.20 23.03
C THR A 93 -4.48 2.83 23.24
N ASP A 94 -5.70 2.83 23.76
CA ASP A 94 -6.60 1.67 23.83
C ASP A 94 -7.01 1.24 22.41
N ASP A 95 -6.05 0.85 21.57
CA ASP A 95 -6.34 0.29 20.25
C ASP A 95 -6.59 -1.21 20.38
N PRO A 96 -7.84 -1.68 20.25
CA PRO A 96 -8.20 -3.08 20.38
C PRO A 96 -7.51 -3.98 19.33
N THR A 97 -7.03 -3.42 18.21
CA THR A 97 -6.36 -4.20 17.16
C THR A 97 -4.96 -4.67 17.56
N SER A 98 -4.26 -3.93 18.44
CA SER A 98 -2.94 -4.30 18.97
C SER A 98 -2.98 -5.54 19.88
N LYS A 99 -4.06 -5.68 20.67
CA LYS A 99 -4.32 -6.84 21.53
C LYS A 99 -4.83 -8.05 20.73
N LEU A 100 -5.52 -7.81 19.61
CA LEU A 100 -6.09 -8.85 18.77
C LEU A 100 -5.02 -9.56 17.92
N SER A 101 -4.14 -8.76 17.32
CA SER A 101 -3.05 -9.23 16.46
C SER A 101 -2.02 -10.07 17.22
N SER A 102 -1.87 -9.86 18.54
CA SER A 102 -0.99 -10.64 19.42
C SER A 102 -1.57 -11.98 19.88
N GLN A 103 -2.82 -12.31 19.54
CA GLN A 103 -3.38 -13.64 19.81
C GLN A 103 -2.80 -14.71 18.87
N GLN A 104 -2.62 -15.94 19.36
CA GLN A 104 -2.04 -17.05 18.59
C GLN A 104 -2.80 -17.30 17.27
N LEU A 105 -4.14 -17.27 17.31
CA LEU A 105 -4.97 -17.44 16.11
C LEU A 105 -4.63 -16.40 15.03
N PHE A 106 -4.47 -15.13 15.42
CA PHE A 106 -4.16 -14.05 14.48
C PHE A 106 -2.74 -14.16 13.95
N GLN A 107 -1.79 -14.61 14.77
CA GLN A 107 -0.43 -14.92 14.31
C GLN A 107 -0.42 -16.06 13.27
N ASP A 108 -1.21 -17.11 13.48
CA ASP A 108 -1.33 -18.22 12.53
C ASP A 108 -1.99 -17.76 11.22
N ILE A 109 -3.01 -16.88 11.30
CA ILE A 109 -3.65 -16.27 10.13
C ILE A 109 -2.67 -15.36 9.38
N ILE A 110 -1.87 -14.54 10.09
CA ILE A 110 -0.85 -13.69 9.48
C ILE A 110 0.21 -14.55 8.78
N SER A 111 0.67 -15.62 9.41
CA SER A 111 1.61 -16.57 8.80
C SER A 111 1.02 -17.21 7.55
N LEU A 112 -0.27 -17.58 7.58
CA LEU A 112 -0.98 -18.10 6.42
C LEU A 112 -1.04 -17.05 5.29
N LEU A 113 -1.39 -15.81 5.59
CA LEU A 113 -1.45 -14.72 4.61
C LEU A 113 -0.10 -14.45 3.95
N ARG A 114 1.00 -14.48 4.73
CA ARG A 114 2.36 -14.40 4.22
C ARG A 114 2.68 -15.54 3.27
N GLY A 115 2.30 -16.76 3.64
CA GLY A 115 2.53 -17.96 2.82
C GLY A 115 1.74 -18.01 1.51
N TYR A 116 0.73 -17.15 1.34
CA TYR A 116 0.03 -16.99 0.05
C TYR A 116 0.77 -16.07 -0.91
N VAL A 117 1.69 -15.23 -0.45
CA VAL A 117 2.39 -14.27 -1.31
C VAL A 117 3.48 -14.99 -2.09
N ASP A 118 3.48 -14.81 -3.40
CA ASP A 118 4.52 -15.27 -4.31
C ASP A 118 4.78 -14.23 -5.41
N ASP A 119 5.91 -14.38 -6.12
CA ASP A 119 6.36 -13.40 -7.12
C ASP A 119 5.67 -13.54 -8.48
N LYS A 120 4.76 -14.51 -8.66
CA LYS A 120 4.19 -14.88 -9.97
C LYS A 120 2.70 -14.60 -10.08
N GLU A 121 1.95 -14.97 -9.07
CA GLU A 121 0.49 -14.96 -9.06
C GLU A 121 -0.06 -14.04 -7.98
N ILE A 122 0.38 -14.18 -6.73
CA ILE A 122 -0.16 -13.43 -5.59
C ILE A 122 0.88 -12.45 -5.07
N LEU A 123 0.83 -11.23 -5.61
CA LEU A 123 1.78 -10.16 -5.34
C LEU A 123 1.63 -9.54 -3.95
N GLY A 124 0.54 -9.81 -3.24
CA GLY A 124 0.38 -9.43 -1.86
C GLY A 124 -0.92 -9.88 -1.24
N SER A 125 -0.98 -9.79 0.09
CA SER A 125 -2.15 -10.15 0.88
C SER A 125 -2.36 -9.15 2.01
N GLY A 126 -3.58 -9.11 2.55
CA GLY A 126 -3.88 -8.23 3.67
C GLY A 126 -5.15 -8.63 4.42
N MET A 127 -5.23 -8.17 5.66
CA MET A 127 -6.36 -8.34 6.56
C MET A 127 -6.68 -7.00 7.21
N PHE A 128 -7.94 -6.61 7.11
CA PHE A 128 -8.44 -5.31 7.53
C PHE A 128 -9.70 -5.48 8.37
N THR A 129 -9.99 -4.53 9.26
CA THR A 129 -11.34 -4.40 9.81
C THR A 129 -12.30 -3.88 8.75
N VAL A 130 -13.60 -3.97 9.00
CA VAL A 130 -14.62 -3.39 8.12
C VAL A 130 -14.52 -1.87 7.99
N ASP A 131 -13.90 -1.21 8.97
CA ASP A 131 -13.72 0.24 9.03
C ASP A 131 -12.41 0.72 8.38
N GLY A 132 -11.61 -0.19 7.82
CA GLY A 132 -10.38 0.15 7.10
C GLY A 132 -9.10 0.08 7.93
N HIS A 133 -9.18 -0.25 9.23
CA HIS A 133 -7.97 -0.46 10.05
C HIS A 133 -7.21 -1.71 9.57
N VAL A 134 -5.89 -1.60 9.49
CA VAL A 134 -5.02 -2.67 8.99
C VAL A 134 -4.58 -3.57 10.13
N LEU A 135 -4.87 -4.86 10.05
CA LEU A 135 -4.29 -5.86 10.97
C LEU A 135 -2.99 -6.45 10.40
N TYR A 136 -2.95 -6.62 9.07
CA TYR A 136 -1.77 -7.05 8.35
C TYR A 136 -1.87 -6.64 6.88
N SER A 137 -0.75 -6.29 6.25
CA SER A 137 -0.69 -6.05 4.80
C SER A 137 0.73 -6.27 4.29
N SER A 138 0.84 -6.97 3.16
CA SER A 138 2.03 -6.98 2.30
C SER A 138 1.78 -6.24 0.97
N LEU A 139 0.66 -5.51 0.87
CA LEU A 139 0.25 -4.83 -0.35
C LEU A 139 1.16 -3.63 -0.63
N PRO A 140 1.44 -3.32 -1.91
CA PRO A 140 2.13 -2.08 -2.28
C PRO A 140 1.41 -0.84 -1.72
N SER A 141 2.17 0.19 -1.34
CA SER A 141 1.65 1.35 -0.61
C SER A 141 0.52 2.10 -1.33
N ASN A 142 0.62 2.25 -2.66
CA ASN A 142 -0.43 2.83 -3.48
C ASN A 142 -1.71 1.98 -3.47
N THR A 143 -1.57 0.66 -3.61
CA THR A 143 -2.69 -0.29 -3.58
C THR A 143 -3.35 -0.34 -2.21
N LEU A 144 -2.55 -0.36 -1.14
CA LEU A 144 -3.01 -0.36 0.24
C LEU A 144 -3.89 0.86 0.54
N PHE A 145 -3.42 2.06 0.19
CA PHE A 145 -4.16 3.30 0.44
C PHE A 145 -5.52 3.31 -0.29
N SER A 146 -5.55 2.88 -1.55
CA SER A 146 -6.79 2.79 -2.31
C SER A 146 -7.80 1.84 -1.67
N ILE A 147 -7.33 0.71 -1.14
CA ILE A 147 -8.18 -0.30 -0.49
C ILE A 147 -8.73 0.18 0.86
N ILE A 148 -7.89 0.81 1.69
CA ILE A 148 -8.32 1.38 2.98
C ILE A 148 -9.43 2.39 2.74
N LYS A 149 -9.20 3.36 1.85
CA LYS A 149 -10.18 4.40 1.51
C LYS A 149 -11.49 3.81 0.99
N GLU A 150 -11.41 2.72 0.21
CA GLU A 150 -12.60 2.05 -0.29
C GLU A 150 -13.40 1.37 0.83
N PHE A 151 -12.74 0.79 1.83
CA PHE A 151 -13.42 0.23 3.01
C PHE A 151 -14.04 1.31 3.89
N GLU A 152 -13.32 2.39 4.18
CA GLU A 152 -13.82 3.54 4.96
C GLU A 152 -15.11 4.11 4.34
N VAL A 153 -15.07 4.46 3.05
CA VAL A 153 -16.23 5.01 2.32
C VAL A 153 -17.42 4.06 2.32
N ARG A 154 -17.17 2.74 2.32
CA ARG A 154 -18.25 1.73 2.36
C ARG A 154 -18.83 1.56 3.75
N SER A 155 -18.00 1.62 4.80
CA SER A 155 -18.45 1.58 6.19
C SER A 155 -19.33 2.79 6.49
N GLU A 156 -18.88 4.00 6.13
CA GLU A 156 -19.64 5.24 6.28
C GLU A 156 -21.01 5.20 5.59
N LYS A 157 -21.05 4.66 4.36
CA LYS A 157 -22.28 4.55 3.57
C LYS A 157 -23.19 3.40 3.99
N LYS A 158 -22.84 2.65 5.04
CA LYS A 158 -23.58 1.46 5.54
C LYS A 158 -23.91 0.46 4.41
N LEU A 159 -22.96 0.24 3.49
CA LEU A 159 -23.10 -0.73 2.40
C LEU A 159 -22.90 -2.18 2.91
N SER A 160 -23.56 -2.52 4.02
CA SER A 160 -23.37 -3.72 4.85
C SER A 160 -23.75 -5.04 4.18
N SER A 161 -24.40 -4.99 3.01
CA SER A 161 -24.83 -6.15 2.23
C SER A 161 -23.75 -6.72 1.29
N LEU A 162 -22.59 -6.07 1.18
CA LEU A 162 -21.52 -6.52 0.30
C LEU A 162 -20.68 -7.63 0.94
N LYS A 163 -20.55 -8.75 0.25
CA LYS A 163 -19.76 -9.91 0.68
C LYS A 163 -18.34 -9.91 0.13
N LYS A 164 -18.13 -9.35 -1.06
CA LYS A 164 -16.87 -9.41 -1.82
C LYS A 164 -16.63 -8.15 -2.63
N MET A 165 -15.38 -7.93 -2.97
CA MET A 165 -14.92 -6.91 -3.90
C MET A 165 -14.03 -7.53 -4.96
N TYR A 166 -14.18 -7.07 -6.20
CA TYR A 166 -13.30 -7.42 -7.31
C TYR A 166 -12.94 -6.15 -8.06
N LEU A 167 -11.66 -5.86 -8.13
CA LEU A 167 -11.11 -4.74 -8.88
C LEU A 167 -10.09 -5.25 -9.88
N GLU A 168 -10.08 -4.66 -11.06
CA GLU A 168 -9.02 -4.80 -12.06
C GLU A 168 -8.40 -3.42 -12.24
N LEU A 169 -7.08 -3.35 -12.07
CA LEU A 169 -6.29 -2.13 -12.20
C LEU A 169 -5.95 -1.88 -13.66
N GLU A 170 -5.52 -0.66 -13.98
CA GLU A 170 -5.16 -0.26 -15.36
C GLU A 170 -4.02 -1.10 -15.96
N ASN A 171 -3.19 -1.72 -15.12
CA ASN A 171 -2.10 -2.62 -15.52
C ASN A 171 -2.50 -4.11 -15.51
N ASP A 172 -3.79 -4.40 -15.57
CA ASP A 172 -4.40 -5.74 -15.50
C ASP A 172 -4.13 -6.50 -14.20
N GLN A 173 -3.50 -5.92 -13.18
CA GLN A 173 -3.43 -6.54 -11.86
C GLN A 173 -4.80 -6.53 -11.20
N LYS A 174 -5.05 -7.46 -10.28
CA LYS A 174 -6.39 -7.66 -9.72
C LYS A 174 -6.36 -7.63 -8.21
N ILE A 175 -7.42 -7.09 -7.61
CA ILE A 175 -7.62 -7.09 -6.17
C ILE A 175 -8.93 -7.81 -5.91
N CYS A 176 -8.88 -8.89 -5.13
CA CYS A 176 -10.09 -9.56 -4.66
C CYS A 176 -10.17 -9.45 -3.15
N SER A 177 -11.34 -9.11 -2.63
CA SER A 177 -11.60 -9.16 -1.18
C SER A 177 -12.84 -9.94 -0.83
N ASN A 178 -12.84 -10.49 0.39
CA ASN A 178 -13.94 -11.26 0.94
C ASN A 178 -14.04 -10.98 2.44
N TYR A 179 -15.25 -10.71 2.90
CA TYR A 179 -15.49 -10.55 4.32
C TYR A 179 -15.56 -11.93 4.99
N ILE A 180 -14.87 -12.06 6.11
CA ILE A 180 -14.89 -13.21 7.00
C ILE A 180 -15.30 -12.75 8.39
N GLU A 181 -15.95 -13.62 9.13
CA GLU A 181 -16.24 -13.43 10.56
C GLU A 181 -15.34 -14.37 11.34
N ILE A 182 -14.59 -13.82 12.29
CA ILE A 182 -13.63 -14.53 13.14
C ILE A 182 -13.90 -14.06 14.58
N GLN A 183 -14.15 -14.98 15.50
CA GLN A 183 -14.50 -14.66 16.91
C GLN A 183 -15.57 -13.53 17.05
N GLU A 184 -16.67 -13.62 16.30
CA GLU A 184 -17.77 -12.60 16.28
C GLU A 184 -17.36 -11.22 15.74
N MET A 185 -16.13 -11.05 15.24
CA MET A 185 -15.66 -9.84 14.58
C MET A 185 -15.57 -10.03 13.07
N ARG A 186 -15.92 -9.00 12.29
CA ARG A 186 -15.84 -9.04 10.82
C ARG A 186 -14.56 -8.40 10.31
N PHE A 187 -13.89 -9.12 9.41
CA PHE A 187 -12.66 -8.70 8.75
C PHE A 187 -12.80 -8.78 7.24
N ALA A 188 -12.08 -7.92 6.53
CA ALA A 188 -11.89 -8.03 5.09
C ALA A 188 -10.53 -8.68 4.81
N LEU A 189 -10.55 -9.82 4.14
CA LEU A 189 -9.36 -10.46 3.59
C LEU A 189 -9.16 -9.97 2.16
N VAL A 190 -7.93 -9.63 1.82
CA VAL A 190 -7.56 -9.10 0.51
C VAL A 190 -6.43 -9.92 -0.06
N LEU A 191 -6.53 -10.27 -1.33
CA LEU A 191 -5.43 -10.79 -2.14
C LEU A 191 -5.24 -9.88 -3.36
N PHE A 192 -3.98 -9.56 -3.62
CA PHE A 192 -3.53 -8.78 -4.76
C PHE A 192 -2.79 -9.70 -5.73
N PHE A 193 -3.24 -9.72 -6.97
CA PHE A 193 -2.82 -10.67 -7.97
C PHE A 193 -2.11 -9.97 -9.13
N SER A 194 -1.17 -10.70 -9.72
CA SER A 194 -0.51 -10.29 -10.96
C SER A 194 -1.49 -10.32 -12.14
N GLN A 195 -1.07 -9.70 -13.23
CA GLN A 195 -1.84 -9.64 -14.48
C GLN A 195 -2.13 -11.01 -15.11
N THR A 196 -1.38 -12.05 -14.76
CA THR A 196 -1.55 -13.41 -15.32
C THR A 196 -2.75 -14.14 -14.71
N VAL A 197 -3.15 -13.76 -13.49
CA VAL A 197 -4.26 -14.41 -12.78
C VAL A 197 -5.58 -13.85 -13.27
N LYS A 198 -6.50 -14.71 -13.68
CA LYS A 198 -7.87 -14.30 -14.02
C LYS A 198 -8.71 -14.06 -12.76
N LEU A 199 -9.66 -13.14 -12.80
CA LEU A 199 -10.55 -12.83 -11.65
C LEU A 199 -11.23 -14.08 -11.05
N GLY A 200 -11.66 -15.02 -11.90
CA GLY A 200 -12.22 -16.30 -11.44
C GLY A 200 -11.26 -17.13 -10.60
N MET A 201 -9.98 -17.17 -10.97
CA MET A 201 -8.92 -17.84 -10.21
C MET A 201 -8.64 -17.10 -8.90
N GLY A 202 -8.59 -15.76 -8.93
CA GLY A 202 -8.45 -14.95 -7.72
C GLY A 202 -9.54 -15.24 -6.68
N ASN A 203 -10.80 -15.39 -7.12
CA ASN A 203 -11.88 -15.83 -6.24
C ASN A 203 -11.66 -17.24 -5.67
N LEU A 204 -11.11 -18.18 -6.45
CA LEU A 204 -10.80 -19.52 -5.95
C LEU A 204 -9.73 -19.49 -4.86
N TYR A 205 -8.62 -18.76 -5.08
CA TYR A 205 -7.58 -18.56 -4.07
C TYR A 205 -8.12 -17.96 -2.78
N LEU A 206 -8.96 -16.94 -2.90
CA LEU A 206 -9.56 -16.27 -1.75
C LEU A 206 -10.53 -17.18 -0.98
N ASN A 207 -11.29 -18.03 -1.68
CA ASN A 207 -12.15 -19.01 -1.02
C ASN A 207 -11.34 -20.13 -0.35
N ASP A 208 -10.21 -20.53 -0.92
CA ASP A 208 -9.27 -21.48 -0.30
C ASP A 208 -8.65 -20.90 0.98
N LEU A 209 -8.21 -19.64 0.93
CA LEU A 209 -7.71 -18.91 2.10
C LEU A 209 -8.75 -18.87 3.22
N VAL A 210 -9.99 -18.49 2.91
CA VAL A 210 -11.09 -18.49 3.89
C VAL A 210 -11.33 -19.87 4.49
N LYS A 211 -11.27 -20.94 3.69
CA LYS A 211 -11.41 -22.31 4.20
C LYS A 211 -10.28 -22.69 5.14
N LYS A 212 -9.04 -22.27 4.86
CA LYS A 212 -7.89 -22.54 5.73
C LYS A 212 -7.98 -21.75 7.04
N ILE A 213 -8.37 -20.48 6.99
CA ILE A 213 -8.57 -19.66 8.20
C ILE A 213 -9.64 -20.27 9.10
N ARG A 214 -10.78 -20.71 8.54
CA ARG A 214 -11.83 -21.40 9.31
C ARG A 214 -11.37 -22.71 9.96
N LYS A 215 -10.32 -23.35 9.44
CA LYS A 215 -9.72 -24.53 10.08
C LYS A 215 -8.79 -24.16 11.22
N LEU A 216 -8.24 -22.94 11.25
CA LEU A 216 -7.42 -22.45 12.35
C LEU A 216 -8.28 -22.04 13.56
N GLU A 217 -9.55 -21.69 13.34
CA GLU A 217 -10.51 -21.41 14.42
C GLU A 217 -11.02 -22.64 15.18
N ASN A 218 -10.91 -23.85 14.59
CA ASN A 218 -11.42 -25.10 15.16
C ASN A 218 -10.29 -25.92 15.77
#